data_AF-A0A2H9MSR7-F1
#
_entry.id   AF-A0A2H9MSR7-F1
#
_cell.length_a   1.000
_cell.length_b   1.000
_cell.length_c   1.000
_cell.angle_alpha   90.00
_cell.angle_beta   90.00
_cell.angle_gamma   90.00
#
_symmetry.space_group_name_H-M   'P 1'
#
loop_
_entity.id
_entity.type
_entity.pdbx_description
1 polymer ?
#
loop_
_entity_poly.entity_id
_entity_poly.type
_entity_poly.pdbx_seq_one_letter_code
_entity_poly.pdbx_strand_id
1 'polypeptide(L)' 'MENPEVRNYEQLHSDYKKLMSEYEKLTSEKSDEKLIASKLEEIEKKYRELTDVYSDIAPKNNNNY' A
#
# COMPACT_ATOMS: atom_id res chain seq x y z
N MET A 1 -22.92 -1.52 9.17
CA MET A 1 -22.13 -0.62 8.29
C MET A 1 -20.68 -0.95 8.52
N GLU A 2 -19.94 -1.35 7.50
CA GLU A 2 -18.49 -1.53 7.61
C GLU A 2 -17.83 -0.18 7.91
N ASN A 3 -16.81 -0.18 8.77
CA ASN A 3 -16.04 1.02 9.07
C ASN A 3 -15.36 1.49 7.76
N PRO A 4 -15.64 2.72 7.26
CA PRO A 4 -15.06 3.23 6.02
C PRO A 4 -13.52 3.20 6.03
N GLU A 5 -12.89 3.28 7.19
CA GLU A 5 -11.44 3.21 7.37
C GLU A 5 -10.91 1.80 7.05
N VAL A 6 -11.64 0.76 7.47
CA VAL A 6 -11.31 -0.65 7.16
C VAL A 6 -11.43 -0.91 5.67
N ARG A 7 -12.52 -0.44 5.04
CA ARG A 7 -12.70 -0.58 3.58
C ARG A 7 -11.60 0.16 2.80
N ASN A 8 -11.19 1.33 3.27
CA ASN A 8 -10.10 2.09 2.65
C ASN A 8 -8.76 1.35 2.79
N TYR A 9 -8.48 0.80 3.97
CA TYR A 9 -7.30 -0.04 4.20
C TYR A 9 -7.25 -1.25 3.27
N GLU A 10 -8.36 -1.99 3.14
CA GLU A 10 -8.44 -3.17 2.26
C GLU A 10 -8.18 -2.82 0.79
N GLN A 11 -8.78 -1.73 0.31
CA GLN A 11 -8.56 -1.26 -1.05
C GLN A 11 -7.09 -0.87 -1.27
N LEU A 12 -6.53 -0.07 -0.37
CA LEU A 12 -5.16 0.39 -0.45
C LEU A 12 -4.15 -0.77 -0.36
N HIS A 13 -4.46 -1.80 0.43
CA HIS A 13 -3.64 -2.99 0.58
C HIS A 13 -3.65 -3.85 -0.70
N SER A 14 -4.80 -4.01 -1.33
CA SER A 14 -4.94 -4.68 -2.63
C SER A 14 -4.13 -3.96 -3.71
N ASP A 15 -4.23 -2.64 -3.72
CA ASP A 15 -3.53 -1.74 -4.61
C ASP A 15 -2.00 -1.81 -4.45
N TYR A 16 -1.50 -1.86 -3.22
CA TYR A 16 -0.08 -2.05 -2.93
C TYR A 16 0.42 -3.41 -3.44
N LYS A 17 -0.35 -4.49 -3.23
CA LYS A 17 0.01 -5.84 -3.71
C LYS A 17 0.17 -5.89 -5.23
N LYS A 18 -0.78 -5.31 -5.97
CA LYS A 18 -0.70 -5.22 -7.44
C LYS A 18 0.55 -4.49 -7.88
N LEU A 19 0.84 -3.37 -7.22
CA LEU A 19 1.98 -2.53 -7.53
C LEU A 19 3.31 -3.25 -7.30
N MET A 20 3.41 -4.03 -6.24
CA MET A 20 4.57 -4.85 -5.94
C MET A 20 4.80 -5.92 -7.02
N SER A 21 3.74 -6.61 -7.43
CA SER A 21 3.82 -7.60 -8.52
C SER A 21 4.21 -6.98 -9.86
N GLU A 22 3.76 -5.77 -10.17
CA GLU A 22 4.20 -5.04 -11.37
C GLU A 22 5.69 -4.70 -11.32
N TYR A 23 6.20 -4.27 -10.17
CA TYR A 23 7.64 -4.03 -9.98
C TYR A 23 8.48 -5.31 -10.12
N GLU A 24 8.04 -6.43 -9.52
CA GLU A 24 8.70 -7.73 -9.67
C GLU A 24 8.78 -8.17 -11.13
N LYS A 25 7.70 -7.95 -11.89
CA LYS A 25 7.68 -8.23 -13.32
C LYS A 25 8.68 -7.34 -14.07
N LEU A 26 8.64 -6.02 -13.85
CA LEU A 26 9.53 -5.07 -14.52
C LEU A 26 11.01 -5.35 -14.27
N THR A 27 11.36 -5.68 -13.02
CA THR A 27 12.72 -6.05 -12.64
C THR A 27 13.16 -7.39 -13.26
N SER A 28 12.24 -8.37 -13.36
CA SER A 28 12.52 -9.66 -14.02
C SER A 28 12.72 -9.52 -15.54
N GLU A 29 12.03 -8.59 -16.18
CA GLU A 29 12.07 -8.36 -17.64
C GLU A 29 13.24 -7.45 -18.07
N LYS A 30 14.14 -7.06 -17.14
CA LYS A 30 15.21 -6.06 -17.38
C LYS A 30 14.68 -4.78 -18.02
N SER A 31 13.55 -4.30 -17.52
CA SER A 31 12.91 -3.07 -17.97
C SER A 31 13.78 -1.84 -17.69
N ASP A 32 13.46 -0.73 -18.35
CA ASP A 32 14.17 0.56 -18.20
C ASP A 32 14.29 0.96 -16.71
N GLU A 33 15.50 1.32 -16.28
CA GLU A 33 15.79 1.72 -14.89
C GLU A 33 14.91 2.89 -14.42
N LYS A 34 14.53 3.82 -15.31
CA LYS A 34 13.61 4.91 -14.97
C LYS A 34 12.22 4.40 -14.64
N LEU A 35 11.73 3.41 -15.37
CA LEU A 35 10.42 2.82 -15.14
C LEU A 35 10.39 2.06 -13.81
N ILE A 36 11.46 1.35 -13.50
CA ILE A 36 11.66 0.65 -12.22
C ILE A 36 11.70 1.67 -11.07
N ALA A 37 12.45 2.76 -11.21
CA ALA A 37 12.55 3.82 -10.21
C ALA A 37 11.20 4.50 -9.94
N SER A 38 10.45 4.88 -10.98
CA SER A 38 9.11 5.44 -10.80
C SER A 38 8.15 4.48 -10.11
N LYS A 39 8.28 3.17 -10.36
CA LYS A 39 7.44 2.16 -9.69
C LYS A 39 7.78 2.01 -8.21
N LEU A 40 9.06 2.08 -7.86
CA LEU A 40 9.50 2.10 -6.46
C LEU A 40 8.95 3.31 -5.71
N GLU A 41 9.03 4.50 -6.30
CA GLU A 41 8.47 5.71 -5.69
C GLU A 41 6.96 5.57 -5.41
N GLU A 42 6.22 4.98 -6.34
CA GLU A 42 4.79 4.72 -6.16
C GLU A 42 4.52 3.70 -5.03
N ILE A 43 5.35 2.66 -4.92
CA ILE A 43 5.28 1.65 -3.85
C ILE A 43 5.53 2.29 -2.49
N GLU A 44 6.57 3.10 -2.37
CA GLU A 44 6.88 3.79 -1.11
C GLU A 44 5.75 4.73 -0.69
N LYS A 45 5.12 5.43 -1.65
CA LYS A 45 3.99 6.31 -1.37
C LYS A 45 2.80 5.51 -0.84
N LYS A 46 2.40 4.43 -1.51
CA LYS A 46 1.29 3.56 -1.05
C LYS A 46 1.60 2.92 0.31
N TYR A 47 2.86 2.56 0.58
CA TYR A 47 3.26 2.03 1.88
C TYR A 47 3.10 3.06 3.01
N ARG A 48 3.49 4.32 2.77
CA ARG A 48 3.27 5.42 3.72
C ARG A 48 1.77 5.62 3.99
N GLU A 49 0.96 5.70 2.94
CA GLU A 49 -0.50 5.83 3.07
C GLU A 49 -1.12 4.65 3.85
N LEU A 50 -0.65 3.42 3.63
CA LEU A 50 -1.09 2.24 4.40
C LEU A 50 -0.73 2.35 5.88
N THR A 51 0.47 2.84 6.17
CA THR A 51 0.96 3.00 7.54
C THR A 51 0.16 4.06 8.28
N ASP A 52 -0.19 5.16 7.62
CA ASP A 52 -1.02 6.23 8.19
C ASP A 52 -2.43 5.71 8.51
N VAL A 53 -3.08 5.07 7.53
CA VAL A 53 -4.42 4.49 7.72
C VAL A 53 -4.43 3.43 8.82
N TYR A 54 -3.41 2.57 8.88
CA TYR A 54 -3.28 1.57 9.94
C TYR A 54 -3.11 2.23 11.32
N SER A 55 -2.31 3.30 11.40
CA SER A 55 -2.09 4.07 12.63
C SER A 55 -3.33 4.82 13.10
N ASP A 56 -4.28 5.12 12.22
CA ASP A 56 -5.57 5.71 12.58
C ASP A 56 -6.59 4.66 13.09
N ILE A 57 -6.49 3.42 12.58
CA ILE A 57 -7.38 2.31 12.97
C ILE A 57 -6.91 1.61 14.26
N ALA A 58 -5.60 1.41 14.43
CA ALA A 58 -5.02 0.71 15.57
C ALA A 58 -5.35 1.30 16.96
N PRO A 59 -5.27 2.62 17.21
CA PRO A 59 -5.60 3.21 18.51
C PRO A 59 -7.12 3.23 18.79
N LYS A 60 -7.99 3.16 17.77
CA LYS A 60 -9.45 3.09 17.97
C LYS A 60 -9.92 1.74 18.52
N ASN A 61 -9.12 0.69 18.40
CA ASN A 61 -9.42 -0.63 18.96
C ASN A 61 -8.91 -0.82 20.41
N ASN A 62 -8.16 0.14 20.98
CA ASN A 62 -7.55 0.03 22.31
C ASN A 62 -8.27 0.77 23.44
N ASN A 63 -9.43 1.39 23.18
CA ASN A 63 -10.23 2.11 24.18
C ASN A 63 -11.53 1.36 24.56
N ASN A 64 -11.46 0.05 24.75
CA ASN A 64 -12.53 -0.75 25.39
C ASN A 64 -11.93 -1.70 26.42
N TYR A 65 -11.41 -1.17 27.53
CA TYR A 65 -11.24 -1.89 28.80
C TYR A 65 -11.52 -0.94 29.97
#